data_AF-A0A9E0Q6U2-F1
#
_entry.id   AF-A0A9E0Q6U2-F1
#
_cell.length_a   1.000
_cell.length_b   1.000
_cell.length_c   1.000
_cell.angle_alpha   90.00
_cell.angle_beta   90.00
_cell.angle_gamma   90.00
#
_symmetry.space_group_name_H-M   'P 1'
#
loop_
_entity.id
_entity.type
_entity.pdbx_description
1 polymer ?
#
loop_
_entity_poly.entity_id
_entity_poly.type
_entity_poly.pdbx_seq_one_letter_code
_entity_poly.pdbx_strand_id
1 'polypeptide(L)' 'CSGHAGTFGVKKATHAMSMKIGKPLFKAMANHKDGGLPDVISSDCPLGGHHIAQGFEVNQLGAVPQKHPLTLVREAYGLK' A
#
# COMPACT_ATOMS: atom_id res chain seq x y z
N CYS A 1 9.22 3.05 4.03
CA CYS A 1 8.46 2.72 5.26
C CYS A 1 7.01 3.14 5.07
N SER A 2 6.03 2.26 5.30
CA SER A 2 4.61 2.62 5.17
C SER A 2 4.02 3.29 6.41
N GLY A 3 4.75 3.34 7.54
CA GLY A 3 4.27 3.92 8.80
C GLY A 3 3.43 2.96 9.66
N HIS A 4 3.11 1.76 9.18
CA HIS A 4 2.20 0.84 9.89
C HIS A 4 2.73 0.31 11.24
N ALA A 5 4.04 0.02 11.35
CA ALA A 5 4.77 -0.40 12.56
C ALA A 5 3.95 -1.21 13.60
N GLY A 6 3.62 -2.47 13.26
CA GLY A 6 2.82 -3.35 14.12
C GLY A 6 1.40 -2.80 14.33
N THR A 7 1.02 -2.55 15.59
CA THR A 7 -0.31 -1.98 15.91
C THR A 7 -0.35 -0.45 15.88
N PHE A 8 0.80 0.22 15.71
CA PHE A 8 0.87 1.68 15.68
C PHE A 8 -0.03 2.29 14.60
N GLY A 9 -0.02 1.68 13.41
CA GLY A 9 -0.78 2.15 12.25
C GLY A 9 -2.27 1.82 12.26
N VAL A 10 -2.79 1.20 13.32
CA VAL A 10 -4.23 0.87 13.44
C VAL A 10 -4.86 1.43 14.72
N LYS A 11 -4.06 1.86 15.69
CA LYS A 11 -4.56 2.45 16.94
C LYS A 11 -5.07 3.87 16.69
N LYS A 12 -6.24 4.21 17.24
CA LYS A 12 -6.88 5.54 17.12
C LYS A 12 -5.93 6.69 17.47
N ALA A 13 -5.14 6.55 18.54
CA ALA A 13 -4.24 7.59 19.03
C ALA A 13 -3.06 7.87 18.08
N THR A 14 -2.65 6.90 17.26
CA THR A 14 -1.41 6.97 16.46
C THR A 14 -1.65 6.85 14.95
N HIS A 15 -2.87 6.49 14.52
CA HIS A 15 -3.22 6.30 13.11
C HIS A 15 -2.98 7.55 12.25
N ALA A 16 -3.39 8.73 12.73
CA ALA A 16 -3.13 9.97 11.99
C ALA A 16 -1.62 10.24 11.80
N MET A 17 -0.82 9.90 12.81
CA MET A 17 0.64 10.03 12.74
C MET A 17 1.26 8.99 11.80
N SER A 18 0.78 7.74 11.82
CA SER A 18 1.25 6.69 10.91
C SER A 18 0.99 7.07 9.45
N MET A 19 -0.19 7.60 9.16
CA MET A 19 -0.54 8.09 7.82
C MET A 19 0.34 9.25 7.38
N LYS A 20 0.67 10.18 8.29
CA LYS A 20 1.62 11.26 8.02
C LYS A 20 3.02 10.72 7.70
N ILE A 21 3.49 9.72 8.44
CA ILE A 21 4.80 9.08 8.22
C ILE A 21 4.83 8.35 6.87
N GLY A 22 3.75 7.64 6.51
CA GLY A 22 3.66 6.89 5.25
C GLY A 22 3.45 7.75 4.00
N LYS A 23 2.99 9.01 4.14
CA LYS A 23 2.65 9.90 3.02
C LYS A 23 3.71 10.02 1.91
N PRO A 24 5.03 10.16 2.21
CA PRO A 24 6.05 10.21 1.17
C PRO A 24 6.11 8.93 0.33
N LEU A 25 5.93 7.77 0.95
CA LEU A 25 5.87 6.49 0.25
C LEU A 25 4.66 6.42 -0.67
N PHE A 26 3.47 6.75 -0.17
CA PHE A 26 2.23 6.64 -0.96
C PHE A 26 2.29 7.51 -2.22
N LYS A 27 2.75 8.76 -2.07
CA LYS A 27 2.94 9.67 -3.20
C LYS A 27 3.99 9.20 -4.19
N ALA A 28 5.10 8.65 -3.70
CA ALA A 28 6.14 8.10 -4.57
C ALA A 28 5.63 6.90 -5.38
N MET A 29 4.85 6.01 -4.74
CA MET A 29 4.24 4.86 -5.42
C MET A 29 3.20 5.28 -6.47
N ALA A 30 2.44 6.35 -6.21
CA ALA A 30 1.47 6.88 -7.18
C ALA A 30 2.13 7.62 -8.35
N ASN A 31 3.34 8.15 -8.15
CA ASN A 31 4.11 8.86 -9.17
C ASN A 31 5.07 7.90 -9.89
N HIS A 32 4.51 6.96 -10.66
CA HIS A 32 5.30 6.01 -11.45
C HIS A 32 6.20 6.73 -12.47
N LYS A 33 7.44 6.26 -12.65
CA LYS A 33 8.43 6.90 -13.54
C LYS A 33 7.98 6.97 -14.99
N ASP A 34 7.22 5.96 -15.44
CA ASP A 34 6.71 5.85 -16.80
C ASP A 34 5.32 6.49 -16.96
N GLY A 35 4.84 7.19 -15.91
CA GLY A 35 3.50 7.76 -15.83
C GLY A 35 2.43 6.75 -15.41
N GLY A 36 1.27 7.26 -15.01
CA GLY A 36 0.13 6.43 -14.61
C GLY A 36 0.20 5.88 -13.18
N LEU A 37 -0.80 5.07 -12.84
CA LEU A 37 -0.89 4.36 -11.56
C LEU A 37 -0.19 3.00 -11.65
N PRO A 38 0.32 2.46 -10.53
CA PRO A 38 0.75 1.07 -10.50
C PRO A 38 -0.43 0.13 -10.76
N ASP A 39 -0.18 -1.01 -11.39
CA ASP A 39 -1.21 -2.02 -11.65
C ASP A 39 -1.74 -2.65 -10.35
N VAL A 40 -0.85 -2.85 -9.38
CA VAL A 40 -1.15 -3.49 -8.09
C VAL A 40 -0.31 -2.87 -6.96
N ILE A 41 -0.89 -2.79 -5.76
CA ILE A 41 -0.14 -2.58 -4.52
C ILE A 41 0.20 -3.95 -3.95
N SER A 42 1.49 -4.23 -3.71
CA SER A 42 1.94 -5.51 -3.16
C SER A 42 2.88 -5.34 -1.98
N SER A 43 2.69 -6.16 -0.96
CA SER A 43 3.56 -6.24 0.22
C SER A 43 3.45 -7.61 0.86
N ASP A 44 4.58 -8.16 1.26
CA ASP A 44 4.73 -9.37 2.08
C ASP A 44 4.15 -9.22 3.49
N CYS A 45 4.07 -7.98 3.99
CA CYS A 45 3.35 -7.64 5.20
C CYS A 45 1.88 -7.31 4.87
N PRO A 46 0.89 -8.13 5.29
CA PRO A 46 -0.52 -7.87 4.98
C PRO A 46 -0.99 -6.51 5.55
N LEU A 47 -0.57 -6.20 6.79
CA LEU A 47 -0.87 -4.89 7.40
C LEU A 47 -0.21 -3.75 6.62
N GLY A 48 1.03 -3.93 6.16
CA GLY A 48 1.74 -2.95 5.36
C GLY A 48 1.04 -2.66 4.04
N GLY A 49 0.63 -3.70 3.32
CA GLY A 49 -0.11 -3.60 2.06
C GLY A 49 -1.44 -2.86 2.23
N HIS A 50 -2.25 -3.25 3.22
CA HIS A 50 -3.51 -2.56 3.51
C HIS A 50 -3.31 -1.11 3.95
N HIS A 51 -2.27 -0.81 4.73
CA HIS A 51 -1.98 0.56 5.16
C HIS A 51 -1.56 1.45 3.99
N ILE A 52 -0.84 0.91 3.00
CA ILE A 52 -0.51 1.63 1.75
C ILE A 52 -1.78 1.89 0.93
N ALA A 53 -2.65 0.88 0.77
CA ALA A 53 -3.92 1.04 0.05
C ALA A 53 -4.81 2.10 0.70
N GLN A 54 -4.90 2.11 2.04
CA GLN A 54 -5.58 3.18 2.78
C GLN A 54 -4.92 4.55 2.56
N GLY A 55 -3.58 4.57 2.50
CA GLY A 55 -2.80 5.76 2.17
C GLY A 55 -3.14 6.34 0.80
N PHE A 56 -3.36 5.49 -0.21
CA PHE A 56 -3.82 5.89 -1.54
C PHE A 56 -5.21 6.52 -1.50
N GLU A 57 -6.15 5.89 -0.81
CA GLU A 57 -7.53 6.37 -0.66
C GLU A 57 -7.56 7.76 0.02
N VAL A 58 -6.95 7.88 1.20
CA VAL A 58 -6.96 9.13 1.99
C VAL A 58 -6.27 10.29 1.26
N ASN A 59 -5.28 10.01 0.42
CA ASN A 59 -4.56 11.03 -0.34
C ASN A 59 -5.09 11.18 -1.78
N GLN A 60 -6.18 10.50 -2.15
CA GLN A 60 -6.82 10.56 -3.48
C GLN A 60 -5.83 10.25 -4.61
N LEU A 61 -5.00 9.22 -4.42
CA LEU A 61 -3.92 8.85 -5.33
C LEU A 61 -4.36 7.80 -6.38
N GLY A 62 -5.67 7.61 -6.57
CA GLY A 62 -6.23 6.61 -7.48
C GLY A 62 -6.57 5.29 -6.80
N ALA A 63 -7.37 4.48 -7.50
CA ALA A 63 -7.82 3.17 -7.04
C ALA A 63 -6.95 2.07 -7.65
N VAL A 64 -6.11 1.45 -6.81
CA VAL A 64 -5.19 0.38 -7.22
C VAL A 64 -5.50 -0.88 -6.39
N PRO A 65 -5.71 -2.05 -7.01
CA PRO A 65 -5.97 -3.27 -6.28
C PRO A 65 -4.76 -3.69 -5.44
N GLN A 66 -5.01 -4.11 -4.20
CA GLN A 66 -3.99 -4.69 -3.34
C GLN A 66 -3.95 -6.21 -3.51
N LYS A 67 -2.77 -6.77 -3.74
CA LYS A 67 -2.54 -8.22 -3.84
C LYS A 67 -1.34 -8.63 -2.98
N HIS A 68 -1.41 -9.79 -2.34
CA HIS A 68 -0.26 -10.36 -1.66
C HIS A 68 0.77 -10.88 -2.69
N PRO A 69 2.09 -10.81 -2.44
CA PRO A 69 3.10 -11.32 -3.38
C PRO A 69 2.86 -12.77 -3.82
N LEU A 70 2.41 -13.64 -2.92
CA LEU A 70 2.06 -15.03 -3.27
C LEU A 70 0.90 -15.12 -4.27
N THR A 71 -0.04 -14.19 -4.25
CA THR A 71 -1.11 -14.12 -5.25
C THR A 71 -0.55 -13.76 -6.61
N LEU A 72 0.41 -12.82 -6.68
CA LEU A 72 1.07 -12.45 -7.93
C LEU A 72 1.90 -13.60 -8.49
N VAL A 73 2.62 -14.33 -7.64
CA VAL A 73 3.35 -15.53 -8.05
C VAL A 73 2.37 -16.57 -8.57
N ARG A 74 1.30 -16.87 -7.85
CA ARG A 74 0.26 -17.81 -8.30
C ARG A 74 -0.30 -17.45 -9.69
N GLU A 75 -0.60 -16.17 -9.92
CA GLU A 75 -1.06 -15.65 -11.22
C GLU A 75 -0.01 -15.81 -12.33
N ALA A 76 1.26 -15.50 -12.03
CA ALA A 76 2.37 -15.64 -12.99
C ALA A 76 2.60 -17.09 -13.45
N TYR A 77 2.31 -18.06 -12.59
CA TYR A 77 2.37 -19.50 -12.91
C TYR A 77 1.08 -20.04 -13.52
N GLY A 78 0.06 -19.21 -13.77
CA GLY A 78 -1.21 -19.64 -14.37
C GLY A 78 -2.07 -20.52 -13.46
N LEU A 79 -1.84 -20.48 -12.14
CA LEU A 79 -2.57 -21.29 -11.17
C LEU A 79 -3.90 -20.60 -10.79
N LYS A 80 -4.99 -21.36 -10.85
CA LYS A 80 -6.35 -20.86 -10.59
C LYS A 80 -6.72 -20.81 -9.11
#